data_AF-A0A3D2YHK1-F1
#
_entry.id   AF-A0A3D2YHK1-F1
#
_cell.length_a   1.000
_cell.length_b   1.000
_cell.length_c   1.000
_cell.angle_alpha   90.00
_cell.angle_beta   90.00
_cell.angle_gamma   90.00
#
_symmetry.space_group_name_H-M   'P 1'
#
loop_
_entity.id
_entity.type
_entity.pdbx_description
1 polymer ?
#
loop_
_entity_poly.entity_id
_entity_poly.type
_entity_poly.pdbx_seq_one_letter_code
_entity_poly.pdbx_strand_id
1 'polypeptide(L)' 'MEQRYEVATLLNDGMIYNDILERTGASSATISRVNRSLIYGSGGYESVLEKMKEQESK' A
#
# COMPACT_ATOMS: atom_id res chain seq x y z
N MET A 1 -3.81 -11.70 -2.46
CA MET A 1 -2.62 -10.85 -2.21
C MET A 1 -2.68 -9.55 -3.01
N GLU A 2 -3.31 -9.55 -4.18
CA GLU A 2 -3.59 -8.36 -5.01
C GLU A 2 -4.15 -7.16 -4.23
N GLN A 3 -5.24 -7.33 -3.47
CA GLN A 3 -5.85 -6.23 -2.69
C GLN A 3 -4.90 -5.58 -1.67
N ARG A 4 -4.01 -6.36 -1.02
CA ARG A 4 -3.07 -5.80 -0.03
C ARG A 4 -1.96 -4.99 -0.68
N TYR A 5 -1.53 -5.41 -1.86
CA TYR A 5 -0.55 -4.68 -2.65
C TYR A 5 -1.14 -3.35 -3.14
N GLU A 6 -2.40 -3.36 -3.62
CA GLU A 6 -3.09 -2.13 -4.00
C GLU A 6 -3.24 -1.17 -2.81
N VAL A 7 -3.68 -1.67 -1.65
CA VAL A 7 -3.75 -0.88 -0.41
C VAL A 7 -2.38 -0.30 -0.03
N ALA A 8 -1.30 -1.08 -0.11
CA ALA A 8 0.05 -0.60 0.21
C ALA A 8 0.49 0.52 -0.75
N THR A 9 0.16 0.39 -2.03
CA THR A 9 0.46 1.40 -3.06
C THR A 9 -0.26 2.72 -2.74
N LEU A 10 -1.57 2.65 -2.49
CA LEU A 10 -2.37 3.84 -2.17
C LEU A 10 -1.94 4.52 -0.86
N LEU A 11 -1.59 3.74 0.17
CA LEU A 11 -1.04 4.27 1.41
C LEU A 11 0.31 4.98 1.18
N ASN A 12 1.19 4.37 0.38
CA ASN A 12 2.48 4.95 0.02
C ASN A 12 2.35 6.23 -0.82
N ASP A 13 1.28 6.36 -1.60
CA ASP A 13 0.93 7.57 -2.34
C ASP A 13 0.20 8.62 -1.47
N GLY A 14 0.05 8.38 -0.16
CA GLY A 14 -0.49 9.33 0.80
C GLY A 14 -2.02 9.40 0.85
N MET A 15 -2.72 8.43 0.26
CA MET A 15 -4.18 8.39 0.27
C MET A 15 -4.74 8.13 1.68
N ILE A 16 -5.88 8.75 2.00
CA ILE A 16 -6.55 8.59 3.29
C ILE A 16 -7.39 7.30 3.34
N TYR A 17 -7.62 6.79 4.55
CA TYR A 17 -8.23 5.46 4.76
C TYR A 17 -9.63 5.30 4.15
N ASN A 18 -10.46 6.35 4.16
CA ASN A 18 -11.81 6.28 3.62
C ASN A 18 -11.79 6.05 2.11
N ASP A 19 -10.95 6.81 1.40
CA ASP A 19 -10.79 6.68 -0.05
C ASP A 19 -10.25 5.31 -0.45
N ILE A 20 -9.30 4.77 0.34
CA ILE A 20 -8.75 3.43 0.12
C ILE A 20 -9.85 2.37 0.34
N LEU A 21 -10.67 2.52 1.37
CA LEU A 21 -11.78 1.61 1.64
C LEU A 21 -12.78 1.60 0.47
N GLU A 22 -13.15 2.77 -0.03
CA GLU A 22 -14.08 2.92 -1.17
C GLU A 22 -13.51 2.34 -2.47
N ARG A 23 -12.23 2.59 -2.75
CA ARG A 23 -11.56 2.09 -3.96
C ARG A 23 -11.34 0.58 -3.95
N THR A 24 -10.79 0.07 -2.86
CA THR A 24 -10.26 -1.30 -2.81
C THR A 24 -11.26 -2.31 -2.24
N GLY A 25 -12.33 -1.83 -1.60
CA GLY A 25 -13.25 -2.66 -0.82
C GLY A 25 -12.59 -3.31 0.41
N ALA A 26 -11.37 -2.91 0.77
CA ALA A 26 -10.66 -3.47 1.91
C ALA A 26 -11.26 -2.95 3.23
N SER A 27 -11.42 -3.83 4.21
CA SER A 27 -11.85 -3.42 5.54
C SER A 27 -10.81 -2.56 6.25
N SER A 28 -11.24 -1.68 7.16
CA SER A 28 -10.35 -0.83 7.95
C SER A 28 -9.29 -1.64 8.72
N ALA A 29 -9.64 -2.85 9.19
CA ALA A 29 -8.71 -3.77 9.84
C ALA A 29 -7.63 -4.31 8.89
N THR A 30 -7.95 -4.47 7.61
CA THR A 30 -6.98 -4.85 6.58
C THR A 30 -6.05 -3.69 6.27
N ILE A 31 -6.60 -2.49 6.02
CA ILE A 31 -5.81 -1.27 5.77
C ILE A 31 -4.85 -1.00 6.93
N SER A 32 -5.33 -1.11 8.17
CA SER A 32 -4.49 -0.94 9.37
C SER A 32 -3.32 -1.94 9.44
N ARG A 33 -3.55 -3.21 9.10
CA ARG A 33 -2.47 -4.22 9.09
C ARG A 33 -1.44 -3.93 8.01
N VAL A 34 -1.88 -3.52 6.81
CA VAL A 34 -0.97 -3.15 5.72
C VAL A 34 -0.16 -1.91 6.09
N ASN A 35 -0.79 -0.86 6.62
CA ASN A 35 -0.11 0.35 7.05
C ASN A 35 0.95 0.07 8.13
N ARG A 36 0.63 -0.81 9.10
CA ARG A 36 1.63 -1.25 10.10
C ARG A 36 2.80 -1.97 9.44
N SER A 37 2.56 -2.81 8.44
CA SER A 37 3.63 -3.51 7.70
C SER A 37 4.44 -2.59 6.79
N LEU A 38 3.87 -1.48 6.34
CA LEU A 38 4.59 -0.43 5.60
C LEU A 38 5.52 0.32 6.58
N ILE A 39 4.95 0.97 7.60
CA ILE A 39 5.70 1.83 8.53
C ILE A 39 6.69 1.05 9.42
N TYR A 40 6.31 -0.13 9.90
CA TYR A 40 7.06 -0.88 10.93
C TYR A 40 7.48 -2.28 10.48
N GLY A 41 7.27 -2.62 9.21
CA GLY A 41 7.65 -3.93 8.69
C GLY A 41 9.14 -4.03 8.37
N SER A 42 9.49 -5.07 7.61
CA SER A 42 10.86 -5.32 7.16
C SER A 42 11.24 -4.55 5.89
N GLY A 43 10.51 -3.48 5.53
CA GLY A 43 10.74 -2.70 4.30
C GLY A 43 10.41 -3.42 2.99
N GLY A 44 9.66 -4.53 3.05
CA GLY A 44 9.36 -5.34 1.87
C GLY A 44 8.49 -4.60 0.85
N TYR A 45 7.47 -3.88 1.31
CA TYR A 45 6.59 -3.10 0.44
C TYR A 45 7.35 -1.93 -0.19
N GLU A 46 8.09 -1.15 0.59
CA GLU A 46 8.92 -0.04 0.13
C GLU A 46 9.84 -0.48 -1.01
N SER A 47 10.60 -1.56 -0.81
CA SER A 47 11.57 -2.05 -1.79
C SER A 47 10.94 -2.46 -3.14
N VAL A 48 9.69 -2.95 -3.12
CA VAL A 48 8.97 -3.36 -4.33
C VAL A 48 8.36 -2.13 -5.01
N LEU A 49 7.74 -1.25 -4.23
CA LEU A 49 7.10 -0.04 -4.73
C LEU A 49 8.13 0.92 -5.36
N GLU A 50 9.31 1.08 -4.75
CA GLU A 50 10.42 1.86 -5.30
C GLU A 50 10.89 1.31 -6.65
N LYS A 51 11.17 0.00 -6.74
CA LYS A 51 11.58 -0.65 -7.99
C LYS A 51 10.55 -0.50 -9.10
N MET A 52 9.26 -0.51 -8.77
CA MET A 52 8.20 -0.31 -9.77
C MET A 52 8.16 1.14 -10.26
N LYS A 53 8.33 2.13 -9.36
CA LYS A 53 8.46 3.55 -9.77
C LYS A 53 9.70 3.79 -10.64
N GLU A 54 10.81 3.09 -10.37
CA GLU A 54 12.01 3.14 -11.22
C GLU A 54 11.79 2.51 -12.62
N GLN A 55 10.92 1.50 -12.72
CA GLN A 55 10.59 0.87 -14.02
C GLN A 55 9.63 1.73 -14.85
N GLU A 56 8.68 2.45 -14.23
CA GLU A 56 7.76 3.34 -14.94
C GLU A 56 8.44 4.63 -15.45
N SER A 57 9.57 5.01 -14.87
CA SER A 57 10.34 6.21 -15.25
C SER A 57 11.42 5.96 -16.31
N LYS A 58 11.55 4.73 -16.81
CA LYS A 58 12.46 4.33 -17.90
C LYS A 58 11.71 4.13 -19.21
#